data_AF-A0A9D4QUA1-F1
#
_entry.id   AF-A0A9D4QUA1-F1
#
_cell.length_a   1.000
_cell.length_b   1.000
_cell.length_c   1.000
_cell.angle_alpha   90.00
_cell.angle_beta   90.00
_cell.angle_gamma   90.00
#
_symmetry.space_group_name_H-M   'P 1'
#
loop_
_entity.id
_entity.type
_entity.pdbx_description
1 polymer ?
#
loop_
_entity_poly.entity_id
_entity_poly.type
_entity_poly.pdbx_seq_one_letter_code
_entity_poly.pdbx_strand_id
1 'polypeptide(L)' 'MQDAATRTRKERIMWLKASYKKSWKQLHEDLDIILKTFLQGPVDRKLTTLTTLIYSKGRERFGLDEGVA' A
#
# COMPACT_ATOMS: atom_id res chain seq x y z
N MET A 1 -5.06 28.43 19.06
CA MET A 1 -5.80 27.28 18.49
C MET A 1 -4.84 26.51 17.58
N GLN A 2 -4.13 25.54 18.13
CA GLN A 2 -3.30 24.52 17.46
C GLN A 2 -3.90 23.19 17.95
N ASP A 3 -4.11 22.11 17.19
CA ASP A 3 -3.54 21.62 15.94
C ASP A 3 -4.57 20.67 15.32
N ALA A 4 -4.95 20.89 14.06
CA ALA A 4 -5.78 19.94 13.29
C ALA A 4 -4.92 18.85 12.63
N ALA A 5 -3.96 18.29 13.39
CA ALA A 5 -2.93 17.38 12.86
C ALA A 5 -3.16 15.90 13.21
N THR A 6 -4.35 15.52 13.68
CA THR A 6 -4.74 14.10 13.79
C THR A 6 -5.27 13.56 12.45
N ARG A 7 -4.51 13.74 11.36
CA ARG A 7 -4.58 12.75 10.28
C ARG A 7 -3.79 11.55 10.76
N THR A 8 -4.50 10.60 11.35
CA THR A 8 -4.01 9.28 11.77
C THR A 8 -2.97 8.79 10.75
N ARG A 9 -1.68 8.84 11.13
CA ARG A 9 -0.59 8.39 10.30
C ARG A 9 -0.84 6.90 10.05
N LYS A 10 -1.12 6.51 8.81
CA LYS A 10 -1.27 5.10 8.45
C LYS A 10 -0.05 4.33 8.96
N GLU A 11 -0.31 3.24 9.65
CA GLU A 11 0.71 2.36 10.22
C GLU A 11 1.68 1.95 9.10
N ARG A 12 2.98 1.93 9.42
CA ARG A 12 3.97 1.62 8.40
C ARG A 12 3.86 0.14 8.05
N ILE A 13 3.89 -0.16 6.76
CA ILE A 13 3.95 -1.56 6.31
C ILE A 13 5.39 -2.03 6.45
N MET A 14 5.59 -3.23 6.97
CA MET A 14 6.91 -3.84 7.08
C MET A 14 7.37 -4.33 5.69
N TRP A 15 7.80 -3.40 4.84
CA TRP A 15 8.22 -3.75 3.49
C TRP A 15 9.37 -4.76 3.50
N LEU A 16 9.31 -5.71 2.57
CA LEU A 16 10.39 -6.67 2.35
C LEU A 16 11.72 -5.95 2.16
N LYS A 17 12.81 -6.56 2.67
CA LYS A 17 14.16 -6.10 2.28
C LYS A 17 14.28 -6.10 0.76
N ALA A 18 14.95 -5.08 0.21
CA ALA A 18 15.12 -4.92 -1.24
C ALA A 18 15.79 -6.13 -1.93
N SER A 19 16.53 -6.94 -1.16
CA SER A 19 17.17 -8.17 -1.64
C SER A 19 16.19 -9.30 -1.99
N TYR A 20 14.94 -9.27 -1.50
CA TYR A 20 13.93 -10.31 -1.79
C TYR A 20 13.25 -10.10 -3.16
N LYS A 21 14.05 -10.14 -4.23
CA LYS A 21 13.61 -9.86 -5.61
C LYS A 21 12.40 -10.69 -6.06
N LYS A 22 12.31 -11.96 -5.66
CA LYS A 22 11.18 -12.84 -6.02
C LYS A 22 9.86 -12.36 -5.41
N SER A 23 9.87 -11.98 -4.14
CA SER A 23 8.67 -11.50 -3.43
C SER A 23 8.25 -10.10 -3.90
N TRP A 24 9.21 -9.25 -4.26
CA TRP A 24 8.94 -7.97 -4.93
C TRP A 24 8.34 -8.15 -6.32
N LYS A 25 8.83 -9.11 -7.10
CA LYS A 25 8.28 -9.44 -8.42
C LYS A 25 6.83 -9.93 -8.31
N GLN A 26 6.54 -10.82 -7.36
CA GLN A 26 5.18 -11.29 -7.14
C GLN A 26 4.24 -10.16 -6.68
N LEU A 27 4.70 -9.28 -5.79
CA LEU A 27 3.91 -8.11 -5.41
C LEU A 27 3.61 -7.22 -6.62
N HIS A 28 4.57 -7.02 -7.51
CA HIS A 28 4.39 -6.23 -8.72
C HIS A 28 3.34 -6.87 -9.66
N GLU A 29 3.43 -8.18 -9.89
CA GLU A 29 2.45 -8.93 -10.70
C GLU A 29 1.04 -8.88 -10.09
N ASP A 30 0.92 -9.09 -8.78
CA ASP A 30 -0.36 -9.02 -8.06
C ASP A 30 -0.99 -7.62 -8.17
N LEU A 31 -0.18 -6.58 -7.98
CA LEU A 31 -0.62 -5.20 -8.12
C LEU A 31 -1.03 -4.90 -9.56
N ASP A 32 -0.27 -5.33 -10.56
CA ASP A 32 -0.63 -5.11 -11.98
C ASP A 32 -1.99 -5.74 -12.33
N ILE A 33 -2.25 -6.97 -11.88
CA ILE A 33 -3.53 -7.66 -12.08
C ILE A 33 -4.68 -6.92 -11.39
N ILE A 34 -4.51 -6.57 -10.12
CA ILE A 34 -5.50 -5.82 -9.34
C ILE A 34 -5.77 -4.47 -10.01
N LEU A 35 -4.73 -3.74 -10.41
CA LEU A 35 -4.88 -2.43 -11.02
C LEU A 35 -5.57 -2.53 -12.38
N LYS A 36 -5.24 -3.51 -13.22
CA LYS A 36 -5.95 -3.76 -14.48
C LYS A 36 -7.43 -4.09 -14.28
N THR A 37 -7.75 -4.83 -13.21
CA THR A 37 -9.13 -5.25 -12.89
C THR A 37 -9.95 -4.12 -12.29
N PHE A 38 -9.37 -3.35 -11.36
CA PHE A 38 -10.07 -2.33 -10.59
C PHE A 38 -10.03 -0.92 -11.23
N LEU A 39 -9.10 -0.65 -12.16
CA LEU A 39 -8.86 0.71 -12.68
C LEU A 39 -9.36 0.97 -14.10
N GLN A 40 -10.43 0.30 -14.52
CA GLN A 40 -11.21 0.74 -15.68
C GLN A 40 -12.00 2.01 -15.29
N GLY A 41 -11.77 3.16 -15.95
CA GLY A 41 -12.47 4.42 -15.65
C GLY A 41 -11.60 5.69 -15.62
N PRO A 42 -12.08 6.81 -15.02
CA PRO A 42 -11.37 8.09 -14.95
C PRO A 42 -10.20 8.10 -13.93
N VAL A 43 -9.11 8.81 -14.28
CA VAL A 43 -7.78 8.73 -13.64
C VAL A 43 -7.74 9.16 -12.17
N ASP A 44 -8.51 10.16 -11.76
CA ASP A 44 -8.44 10.69 -10.39
C ASP A 44 -8.96 9.72 -9.33
N ARG A 45 -10.03 8.97 -9.67
CA ARG A 45 -10.54 7.89 -8.81
C ARG A 45 -9.53 6.73 -8.71
N LYS A 46 -8.67 6.56 -9.73
CA LYS A 46 -7.64 5.51 -9.75
C LYS A 46 -6.57 5.75 -8.72
N LEU A 47 -6.01 6.96 -8.63
CA LEU A 47 -4.87 7.25 -7.76
C LEU A 47 -5.22 7.07 -6.27
N THR A 48 -6.40 7.53 -5.86
CA THR A 48 -6.87 7.37 -4.48
C THR A 48 -7.15 5.89 -4.15
N THR A 49 -7.72 5.16 -5.09
CA THR A 49 -8.00 3.71 -4.93
C THR A 49 -6.71 2.90 -4.93
N LEU A 50 -5.76 3.22 -5.79
CA LEU A 50 -4.44 2.60 -5.93
C LEU A 50 -3.64 2.72 -4.64
N THR A 51 -3.63 3.91 -4.04
CA THR A 51 -2.97 4.14 -2.73
C THR A 51 -3.58 3.26 -1.64
N THR A 52 -4.90 3.08 -1.65
CA THR A 52 -5.61 2.23 -0.68
C THR A 52 -5.34 0.75 -0.94
N LEU A 53 -5.34 0.32 -2.21
CA LEU A 53 -5.08 -1.07 -2.61
C LEU A 53 -3.65 -1.50 -2.27
N ILE A 54 -2.64 -0.68 -2.62
CA ILE A 54 -1.24 -0.96 -2.29
C ILE A 54 -1.06 -1.05 -0.79
N TYR A 55 -1.68 -0.14 -0.03
CA TYR A 55 -1.60 -0.17 1.43
C TYR A 55 -2.24 -1.44 2.01
N SER A 56 -3.47 -1.77 1.60
CA SER A 56 -4.18 -2.95 2.07
C SER A 56 -3.44 -4.24 1.71
N LYS A 57 -2.93 -4.35 0.48
CA LYS A 57 -2.20 -5.54 0.02
C LYS A 57 -0.84 -5.68 0.70
N GLY A 58 -0.11 -4.58 0.87
CA GLY A 58 1.14 -4.57 1.62
C GLY A 58 0.93 -4.95 3.08
N ARG A 59 -0.11 -4.41 3.74
CA ARG A 59 -0.47 -4.78 5.11
C ARG A 59 -0.86 -6.26 5.22
N GLU A 60 -1.70 -6.76 4.32
CA GLU A 60 -2.13 -8.17 4.32
C GLU A 60 -0.93 -9.12 4.17
N ARG A 61 0.02 -8.77 3.30
CA ARG A 61 1.12 -9.66 2.91
C ARG A 61 2.34 -9.57 3.81
N PHE A 62 2.65 -8.37 4.32
CA PHE A 62 3.87 -8.12 5.07
C PHE A 62 3.62 -7.72 6.52
N GLY A 63 2.36 -7.53 6.90
CA GLY A 63 2.02 -7.02 8.21
C GLY A 63 2.35 -5.54 8.38
N LEU A 64 2.20 -5.09 9.61
CA LEU A 64 2.54 -3.74 10.03
C LEU A 64 3.88 -3.79 10.74
N ASP A 65 4.68 -2.77 10.50
CA ASP A 65 5.82 -2.43 11.34
C ASP A 65 5.22 -1.98 12.67
N GLU A 66 5.10 -2.91 13.61
CA GLU A 66 4.86 -2.61 15.02
C GLU A 66 6.08 -1.84 15.51
N GLY A 67 6.05 -0.53 15.26
CA GLY A 67 7.05 0.38 15.79
C GLY A 67 7.16 0.10 17.28
N VAL A 68 8.35 -0.33 17.70
CA VAL A 68 8.76 -0.44 19.10
C VAL A 68 8.21 0.78 19.85
N ALA A 69 7.30 0.53 20.79
CA ALA A 69 6.88 1.50 21.79
C ALA A 69 8.05 1.82 22.72
#